data_AF-A0A7J8FZC7-F1
#
_entry.id   AF-A0A7J8FZC7-F1
#
_cell.length_a   1.000
_cell.length_b   1.000
_cell.length_c   1.000
_cell.angle_alpha   90.00
_cell.angle_beta   90.00
_cell.angle_gamma   90.00
#
_symmetry.space_group_name_H-M   'P 1'
#
loop_
_entity.id
_entity.type
_entity.pdbx_description
1 polymer ?
#
loop_
_entity_poly.entity_id
_entity_poly.type
_entity_poly.pdbx_seq_one_letter_code
_entity_poly.pdbx_strand_id
1 'polypeptide(L)'
;MSYVCIVAILVFVAFFEIGPGPIPWFIVAELFSQGPRPAAMAVAGCSNWTATFLVGLLFPSAAFYLGAYVFIIFTIFLAIFLVFTFFKVPETRGRTFEEIARVFEGQAQAVSRANKGPVMEMNSIQPDKEATTNV
;
A
#
# COMPACT_ATOMS: atom_id res chain seq x y z
N MET A 1 36.29 2.38 -14.77
CA MET A 1 35.47 1.44 -13.97
C MET A 1 34.94 2.13 -12.69
N SER A 2 35.78 2.65 -11.80
CA SER A 2 35.31 3.24 -10.53
C SER A 2 34.41 4.48 -10.64
N TYR A 3 34.69 5.40 -11.58
CA TYR A 3 33.87 6.61 -11.75
C TYR A 3 32.42 6.32 -12.16
N VAL A 4 32.19 5.27 -12.97
CA VAL A 4 30.83 4.87 -13.38
C VAL A 4 30.03 4.35 -12.19
N CYS A 5 30.65 3.52 -11.33
CA CYS A 5 30.00 3.04 -10.11
C CYS A 5 29.68 4.19 -9.14
N ILE A 6 30.59 5.17 -9.00
CA ILE A 6 30.37 6.35 -8.15
C ILE A 6 29.16 7.13 -8.67
N VAL A 7 29.11 7.45 -9.97
CA VAL A 7 27.99 8.17 -10.57
C VAL A 7 26.68 7.40 -10.39
N ALA A 8 26.68 6.08 -10.61
CA ALA A 8 25.49 5.26 -10.44
C ALA A 8 24.96 5.27 -8.99
N ILE A 9 25.84 5.17 -7.99
CA ILE A 9 25.46 5.24 -6.57
C ILE A 9 24.90 6.62 -6.23
N LEU A 10 25.53 7.70 -6.70
CA LEU A 10 25.04 9.05 -6.44
C LEU A 10 23.65 9.29 -7.05
N VAL A 11 23.42 8.81 -8.27
CA VAL A 11 22.11 8.88 -8.93
C VAL A 11 21.07 8.07 -8.14
N PHE A 12 21.42 6.85 -7.71
CA PHE A 12 20.53 6.04 -6.88
C PHE A 12 20.15 6.74 -5.57
N VAL A 13 21.13 7.30 -4.86
CA VAL A 13 20.89 8.05 -3.61
C VAL A 13 20.02 9.27 -3.86
N ALA A 14 20.28 10.03 -4.93
CA ALA A 14 19.46 11.20 -5.28
C ALA A 14 17.99 10.81 -5.53
N PHE A 15 17.72 9.74 -6.28
CA PHE A 15 16.35 9.26 -6.49
C PHE A 15 15.70 8.73 -5.21
N PHE A 16 16.47 8.08 -4.35
CA PHE A 16 15.98 7.60 -3.06
C PHE A 16 15.52 8.77 -2.17
N GLU A 17 16.34 9.81 -2.05
CA GLU A 17 16.02 10.98 -1.21
C GLU A 17 14.88 11.85 -1.76
N ILE A 18 14.61 11.82 -3.07
CA ILE A 18 13.47 12.55 -3.65
C ILE A 18 12.13 11.91 -3.29
N GLY A 19 12.09 10.59 -3.05
CA GLY A 19 10.84 9.87 -2.86
C GLY A 19 10.86 8.89 -1.69
N PRO A 20 11.35 7.65 -1.89
CA PRO A 20 11.26 6.60 -0.88
C PRO A 20 11.93 6.90 0.46
N GLY A 21 12.90 7.82 0.51
CA GLY A 21 13.58 8.23 1.73
C GLY A 21 12.64 8.98 2.70
N PRO A 22 12.16 10.19 2.34
CA PRO A 22 11.34 10.99 3.24
C PRO A 22 9.85 10.63 3.23
N ILE A 23 9.27 10.27 2.08
CA ILE A 23 7.80 10.18 1.92
C ILE A 23 7.16 9.18 2.91
N PRO A 24 7.68 7.96 3.11
CA PRO A 24 7.07 6.99 4.02
C PRO A 24 6.95 7.47 5.47
N TRP A 25 7.83 8.36 5.92
CA TRP A 25 7.80 8.90 7.28
C TRP A 25 6.68 9.92 7.48
N PHE A 26 6.39 10.74 6.46
CA PHE A 26 5.36 11.77 6.53
C PHE A 26 3.99 11.26 6.14
N ILE A 27 3.91 10.38 5.14
CA ILE A 27 2.63 9.92 4.58
C ILE A 27 1.78 9.19 5.63
N VAL A 28 2.38 8.48 6.58
CA VAL A 28 1.63 7.82 7.66
C VAL A 28 0.94 8.86 8.56
N ALA A 29 1.54 10.03 8.79
CA ALA A 29 0.88 11.09 9.55
C ALA A 29 -0.26 11.74 8.75
N GLU A 30 -0.14 11.79 7.41
CA GLU A 30 -1.12 12.36 6.48
C GLU A 30 -2.33 11.43 6.25
N LEU A 31 -2.11 10.12 6.25
CA LEU A 31 -3.13 9.11 6.00
C LEU A 31 -4.12 8.92 7.16
N PHE A 32 -3.71 9.24 8.39
CA PHE A 32 -4.49 8.97 9.60
C PHE A 32 -4.90 10.25 10.34
N SER A 33 -6.17 10.32 10.74
CA SER A 33 -6.70 11.35 11.63
C SER A 33 -6.09 11.26 13.04
N GLN A 34 -6.24 12.30 13.87
CA GLN A 34 -5.53 12.41 15.15
C GLN A 34 -5.72 11.22 16.10
N GLY A 35 -6.90 10.58 16.10
CA GLY A 35 -7.21 9.43 16.95
C GLY A 35 -6.32 8.21 16.67
N PRO A 36 -6.40 7.59 15.47
CA PRO A 36 -5.60 6.40 15.14
C PRO A 36 -4.13 6.66 14.84
N ARG A 37 -3.73 7.92 14.59
CA ARG A 37 -2.38 8.27 14.13
C ARG A 37 -1.24 7.72 15.01
N PRO A 38 -1.25 7.83 16.36
CA PRO A 38 -0.14 7.33 17.17
C PRO A 38 0.06 5.81 17.02
N ALA A 39 -1.04 5.04 16.96
CA ALA A 39 -0.98 3.59 16.77
C ALA A 39 -0.48 3.24 15.36
N ALA A 40 -0.96 3.94 14.33
CA ALA A 40 -0.50 3.75 12.96
C ALA A 40 1.00 4.05 12.80
N MET A 41 1.48 5.15 13.39
CA MET A 41 2.91 5.51 13.40
C MET A 41 3.76 4.47 14.13
N ALA A 42 3.28 3.92 15.24
CA ALA A 42 3.99 2.87 15.97
C ALA A 42 4.12 1.58 15.14
N VAL A 43 3.06 1.14 14.47
CA VAL A 43 3.08 -0.04 13.61
C VAL A 43 3.96 0.18 12.37
N ALA A 44 3.86 1.35 11.73
CA ALA A 44 4.71 1.71 10.59
C ALA A 44 6.19 1.76 11.00
N GLY A 45 6.50 2.40 12.12
CA GLY A 45 7.86 2.45 12.66
C GLY A 45 8.40 1.07 13.02
N CYS A 46 7.61 0.23 13.69
CA CYS A 46 7.99 -1.15 14.02
C CYS A 46 8.27 -1.98 12.76
N SER A 47 7.42 -1.85 11.74
CA SER A 47 7.58 -2.52 10.45
C SER A 47 8.87 -2.07 9.75
N ASN A 48 9.15 -0.77 9.75
CA ASN A 48 10.38 -0.22 9.18
C ASN A 48 11.64 -0.76 9.87
N TRP A 49 11.67 -0.74 11.20
CA TRP A 49 12.82 -1.23 11.96
C TRP A 49 13.00 -2.74 11.82
N THR A 50 11.90 -3.49 11.75
CA THR A 50 11.94 -4.94 11.50
C THR A 50 12.49 -5.24 10.11
N ALA A 51 12.03 -4.52 9.07
CA ALA A 51 12.57 -4.66 7.72
C ALA A 51 14.06 -4.31 7.66
N THR A 52 14.47 -3.24 8.34
CA THR A 52 15.89 -2.83 8.46
C THR A 52 16.73 -3.92 9.12
N PHE A 53 16.23 -4.50 10.22
CA PHE A 53 16.89 -5.60 10.91
C PHE A 53 17.02 -6.85 10.01
N LEU A 54 15.94 -7.24 9.33
CA LEU A 54 15.94 -8.40 8.43
C LEU A 54 16.90 -8.22 7.27
N VAL A 55 16.93 -7.04 6.64
CA VAL A 55 17.89 -6.74 5.56
C VAL A 55 19.31 -6.80 6.11
N GLY A 56 19.59 -6.17 7.26
CA GLY A 56 20.92 -6.22 7.89
C GLY A 56 21.38 -7.64 8.23
N LEU A 57 20.46 -8.50 8.67
CA LEU A 57 20.74 -9.90 9.02
C LEU A 57 20.94 -10.78 7.78
N LEU A 58 20.08 -10.64 6.76
CA LEU A 58 20.04 -11.54 5.61
C LEU A 58 20.98 -11.12 4.48
N PHE A 59 21.30 -9.83 4.36
CA PHE A 59 22.10 -9.32 3.25
C PHE A 59 23.51 -9.92 3.16
N PRO A 60 24.29 -10.09 4.25
CA PRO A 60 25.61 -10.71 4.15
C PRO A 60 25.57 -12.12 3.56
N SER A 61 24.61 -12.94 4.01
CA SER A 61 24.38 -14.29 3.47
C SER A 61 23.94 -14.24 2.00
N ALA A 62 22.99 -13.37 1.66
CA ALA A 62 22.52 -13.22 0.29
C ALA A 62 23.64 -12.75 -0.66
N ALA A 63 24.45 -11.79 -0.23
CA ALA A 63 25.61 -11.29 -0.99
C ALA A 63 26.70 -12.36 -1.14
N PHE A 64 26.89 -13.24 -0.15
CA PHE A 64 27.83 -14.35 -0.25
C PHE A 64 27.42 -15.36 -1.34
N TYR A 65 26.15 -15.76 -1.38
CA TYR A 65 25.68 -16.75 -2.35
C TYR A 65 25.42 -16.18 -3.75
N LEU A 66 24.92 -14.94 -3.85
CA LEU A 66 24.49 -14.33 -5.12
C LEU A 66 25.52 -13.33 -5.69
N GLY A 67 26.49 -12.86 -4.91
CA GLY A 67 27.41 -11.81 -5.33
C GLY A 67 26.66 -10.57 -5.81
N ALA A 68 27.02 -10.06 -6.99
CA ALA A 68 26.38 -8.88 -7.59
C ALA A 68 24.89 -9.08 -7.94
N TYR A 69 24.43 -10.33 -8.12
CA TYR A 69 23.03 -10.60 -8.45
C TYR A 69 22.07 -10.32 -7.29
N VAL A 70 22.57 -10.09 -6.06
CA VAL A 70 21.75 -9.69 -4.91
C VAL A 70 20.94 -8.41 -5.18
N PHE A 71 21.44 -7.50 -6.02
CA PHE A 71 20.74 -6.28 -6.40
C PHE A 71 19.49 -6.54 -7.27
N ILE A 72 19.36 -7.69 -7.92
CA ILE A 72 18.15 -8.07 -8.65
C ILE A 72 16.98 -8.25 -7.67
N ILE A 73 17.24 -8.80 -6.48
CA ILE A 73 16.22 -8.96 -5.43
C ILE A 73 15.67 -7.59 -5.04
N PHE A 74 16.54 -6.61 -4.77
CA PHE A 74 16.12 -5.25 -4.44
C PHE A 74 15.41 -4.56 -5.61
N THR A 75 15.85 -4.81 -6.85
CA THR A 75 15.20 -4.27 -8.06
C THR A 75 13.76 -4.79 -8.20
N ILE A 76 13.52 -6.08 -7.93
CA ILE A 76 12.17 -6.67 -7.93
C ILE A 76 11.31 -6.02 -6.84
N PHE A 77 11.84 -5.85 -5.62
CA PHE A 77 11.10 -5.17 -4.56
C PHE A 77 10.77 -3.72 -4.93
N LEU A 78 11.71 -2.97 -5.50
CA LEU A 78 11.46 -1.61 -5.99
C LEU A 78 10.36 -1.57 -7.05
N ALA A 79 10.36 -2.52 -7.99
CA ALA A 79 9.29 -2.61 -8.99
C ALA A 79 7.93 -2.92 -8.37
N ILE A 80 7.87 -3.85 -7.41
CA ILE A 80 6.63 -4.17 -6.67
C ILE A 80 6.13 -2.94 -5.92
N PHE A 81 7.01 -2.24 -5.20
CA PHE A 81 6.63 -1.03 -4.47
C PHE A 81 6.23 0.12 -5.39
N LEU A 82 6.86 0.26 -6.55
CA LEU A 82 6.45 1.25 -7.55
C LEU A 82 5.02 0.99 -8.04
N VAL A 83 4.70 -0.27 -8.38
CA VAL A 83 3.35 -0.68 -8.79
C VAL A 83 2.36 -0.47 -7.64
N PHE A 84 2.72 -0.87 -6.42
CA PHE A 84 1.88 -0.65 -5.25
C PHE A 84 1.59 0.84 -5.02
N THR A 85 2.62 1.68 -5.03
CA THR A 85 2.47 3.13 -4.87
C THR A 85 1.56 3.72 -5.94
N PHE A 86 1.75 3.33 -7.20
CA PHE A 86 0.95 3.85 -8.31
C PHE A 86 -0.55 3.51 -8.19
N PHE A 87 -0.90 2.28 -7.77
CA PHE A 87 -2.30 1.83 -7.76
C PHE A 87 -3.00 1.95 -6.40
N LYS A 88 -2.27 1.96 -5.29
CA LYS A 88 -2.86 1.84 -3.94
C LYS A 88 -2.65 3.07 -3.06
N VAL A 89 -1.60 3.85 -3.29
CA VAL A 89 -1.30 5.01 -2.44
C VAL A 89 -2.03 6.23 -3.00
N PRO A 90 -3.01 6.80 -2.28
CA PRO A 90 -3.70 8.01 -2.73
C PRO A 90 -2.79 9.23 -2.58
N GLU A 91 -2.97 10.22 -3.46
CA GLU A 91 -2.31 11.52 -3.33
C GLU A 91 -2.85 12.27 -2.10
N THR A 92 -1.96 12.63 -1.18
CA THR A 92 -2.26 13.33 0.08
C THR A 92 -1.97 14.83 0.02
N ARG A 93 -1.22 15.29 -0.99
CA ARG A 93 -0.83 16.70 -1.13
C ARG A 93 -2.04 17.63 -1.23
N GLY A 94 -2.12 18.59 -0.30
CA GLY A 94 -3.13 19.65 -0.31
C GLY A 94 -4.53 19.19 0.08
N ARG A 95 -4.68 17.99 0.64
CA ARG A 95 -5.95 17.45 1.14
C ARG A 95 -6.03 17.53 2.65
N THR A 96 -7.24 17.70 3.16
CA THR A 96 -7.52 17.64 4.60
C THR A 96 -7.57 16.18 5.10
N PHE A 97 -7.34 15.96 6.39
CA PHE A 97 -7.41 14.62 6.99
C PHE A 97 -8.80 13.99 6.79
N GLU A 98 -9.88 14.78 6.91
CA GLU A 98 -11.25 14.35 6.66
C GLU A 98 -11.46 13.91 5.20
N GLU A 99 -10.91 14.62 4.21
CA GLU A 99 -11.02 14.22 2.80
C GLU A 99 -10.28 12.90 2.54
N ILE A 100 -9.11 12.71 3.15
CA ILE A 100 -8.34 11.46 3.04
C ILE A 100 -9.10 10.32 3.71
N ALA A 101 -9.64 10.51 4.91
CA ALA A 101 -10.45 9.51 5.61
C ALA A 101 -11.70 9.10 4.78
N ARG A 102 -12.39 10.07 4.16
CA ARG A 102 -13.54 9.80 3.29
C ARG A 102 -13.18 8.98 2.05
N VAL A 103 -11.99 9.14 1.49
CA VAL A 103 -11.52 8.29 0.38
C VAL A 103 -11.46 6.83 0.82
N PHE A 104 -10.95 6.55 2.02
CA PHE A 104 -10.89 5.20 2.57
C PHE A 104 -12.28 4.65 2.96
N GLU A 105 -13.15 5.49 3.55
CA GLU A 105 -14.53 5.10 3.89
C GLU A 105 -15.39 4.83 2.65
N GLY A 106 -15.28 5.67 1.61
CA GLY A 106 -15.99 5.49 0.34
C GLY A 106 -15.57 4.21 -0.40
N GLN A 107 -14.28 3.87 -0.35
CA GLN A 107 -13.77 2.60 -0.86
C GLN A 107 -14.29 1.40 -0.05
N ALA A 108 -14.33 1.50 1.29
CA ALA A 108 -14.87 0.44 2.14
C ALA A 108 -16.37 0.17 1.86
N GLN A 109 -17.16 1.23 1.63
CA GLN A 109 -18.57 1.10 1.26
C GLN A 109 -18.78 0.52 -0.13
N ALA A 110 -17.95 0.89 -1.12
CA ALA A 110 -17.99 0.32 -2.47
C ALA A 110 -17.67 -1.19 -2.47
N VAL A 111 -16.65 -1.61 -1.69
CA VAL A 111 -16.32 -3.03 -1.50
C VAL A 111 -17.46 -3.78 -0.79
N SER A 112 -18.08 -3.18 0.24
CA SER A 112 -19.22 -3.78 0.93
C SER A 112 -20.45 -3.95 0.04
N ARG A 113 -20.71 -3.01 -0.88
CA ARG A 113 -21.79 -3.10 -1.87
C ARG A 113 -21.51 -4.12 -2.96
N ALA A 114 -20.28 -4.18 -3.48
CA ALA A 114 -19.88 -5.19 -4.45
C ALA A 114 -20.02 -6.62 -3.89
N ASN A 115 -19.73 -6.82 -2.60
CA ASN A 115 -19.88 -8.13 -1.95
C ASN A 115 -21.35 -8.53 -1.67
N LYS A 116 -22.30 -7.58 -1.74
CA LYS A 116 -23.75 -7.84 -1.62
C LYS A 116 -24.45 -8.06 -2.97
N GLY A 117 -23.70 -8.01 -4.07
CA GLY A 117 -24.20 -7.81 -5.44
C GLY A 117 -24.85 -8.97 -6.22
N PRO A 118 -24.73 -10.27 -5.88
CA PRO A 118 -25.47 -11.31 -6.64
C PRO A 118 -26.61 -11.98 -5.86
N VAL A 119 -26.64 -11.88 -4.52
CA VAL A 119 -27.57 -12.67 -3.68
C VAL A 119 -28.95 -12.01 -3.58
N MET A 120 -29.02 -10.68 -3.67
CA MET A 120 -30.30 -9.95 -3.55
C MET A 120 -31.17 -10.00 -4.81
N GLU A 121 -30.59 -10.26 -5.99
CA GLU A 121 -31.33 -10.32 -7.26
C GLU A 121 -32.07 -11.65 -7.47
N MET A 122 -31.64 -12.73 -6.79
CA MET A 122 -32.29 -14.04 -6.86
C MET A 122 -33.54 -14.16 -5.95
N ASN A 123 -33.67 -13.26 -4.96
CA ASN A 123 -34.73 -13.36 -3.94
C ASN A 123 -36.00 -12.55 -4.29
N SER A 124 -36.00 -11.83 -5.41
CA SER A 124 -37.12 -11.04 -5.92
C SER A 124 -38.00 -11.79 -6.94
N ILE A 125 -37.63 -13.01 -7.35
CA ILE A 125 -38.46 -13.89 -8.16
C ILE A 125 -39.16 -14.89 -7.22
N GLN A 126 -40.12 -14.40 -6.45
CA GLN A 126 -41.06 -15.25 -5.74
C GLN A 126 -42.43 -14.98 -6.36
N PRO A 127 -43.13 -15.99 -6.90
CA PRO A 127 -44.37 -15.74 -7.62
C PRO A 127 -45.39 -15.17 -6.64
N ASP A 128 -46.00 -14.07 -7.05
CA ASP A 128 -47.14 -13.46 -6.42
C ASP A 128 -48.24 -14.52 -6.26
N LYS A 129 -48.73 -14.66 -5.03
CA LYS A 129 -49.85 -15.54 -4.71
C LYS A 129 -51.05 -15.09 -5.54
N GLU A 130 -51.41 -15.88 -6.55
CA GLU A 130 -52.65 -15.73 -7.29
C GLU A 130 -53.81 -15.59 -6.30
N ALA A 131 -54.53 -14.48 -6.46
CA ALA A 131 -55.74 -14.16 -5.76
C ALA A 131 -56.82 -15.20 -6.09
N THR A 132 -57.04 -16.17 -5.20
CA THR A 132 -58.30 -16.92 -5.19
C THR A 132 -59.40 -16.06 -4.59
N THR A 133 -59.94 -15.16 -5.41
CA THR A 133 -61.36 -14.80 -5.34
C THR A 133 -62.10 -15.88 -6.13
N ASN A 134 -63.04 -16.60 -5.50
CA ASN A 134 -64.38 -16.91 -6.02
C ASN A 134 -65.01 -18.11 -5.29
N VAL A 135 -66.27 -17.86 -4.87
CA VAL A 135 -67.34 -18.73 -4.33
C VAL A 135 -67.28 -19.09 -2.85
#